data_AF-A0A948UW44-F1
#
_entry.id   AF-A0A948UW44-F1
#
_cell.length_a   1.000
_cell.length_b   1.000
_cell.length_c   1.000
_cell.angle_alpha   90.00
_cell.angle_beta   90.00
_cell.angle_gamma   90.00
#
_symmetry.space_group_name_H-M   'P 1'
#
loop_
_entity.id
_entity.type
_entity.pdbx_description
1 polymer ?
#
loop_
_entity_poly.entity_id
_entity_poly.type
_entity_poly.pdbx_seq_one_letter_code
_entity_poly.pdbx_strand_id
1 'polypeptide(L)'
;QGQMDRWNIVTTLNYLDHDVEAGIVAAKVPEWQDADGRRRIAAMVRVADMTRNAFMNGDISTVMSPRTVITWAQNAIIFAGDVGLAFRLTFLNKCDELERPTIAEFYQRAFGEDLPEAATRVKVG
;
A
#
# COMPACT_ATOMS: atom_id res chain seq x y z
N GLN A 1 9.02 -3.46 -31.18
CA GLN A 1 9.00 -2.28 -30.30
C GLN A 1 8.11 -1.23 -30.95
N GLY A 2 7.03 -0.80 -30.30
CA GLY A 2 6.18 0.27 -30.82
C GLY A 2 6.93 1.60 -30.66
N GLN A 3 7.18 2.28 -31.77
CA GLN A 3 7.96 3.52 -31.79
C GLN A 3 7.09 4.67 -31.25
N MET A 4 7.54 5.33 -30.16
CA MET A 4 6.77 6.37 -29.48
C MET A 4 6.56 7.64 -30.34
N ASP A 5 7.34 7.80 -31.40
CA ASP A 5 7.23 8.89 -32.38
C ASP A 5 5.95 8.85 -33.24
N ARG A 6 5.15 7.79 -33.13
CA ARG A 6 3.86 7.64 -33.82
C ARG A 6 2.65 8.11 -33.01
N TRP A 7 2.86 8.66 -31.82
CA TRP A 7 1.80 9.15 -30.94
C TRP A 7 1.85 10.67 -30.87
N ASN A 8 0.76 11.32 -31.31
CA ASN A 8 0.67 12.78 -31.33
C ASN A 8 0.41 13.40 -29.94
N ILE A 9 0.00 12.59 -28.96
CA ILE A 9 -0.28 13.04 -27.59
C ILE A 9 0.27 11.97 -26.64
N VAL A 10 1.09 12.43 -25.69
CA VAL A 10 1.60 11.63 -24.58
C VAL A 10 1.23 12.37 -23.30
N THR A 11 0.65 11.65 -22.33
CA THR A 11 0.38 12.18 -20.99
C THR A 11 1.06 11.30 -19.95
N THR A 12 1.60 11.92 -18.91
CA THR A 12 2.11 11.24 -17.73
C THR A 12 0.98 11.04 -16.73
N LEU A 13 0.89 9.85 -16.15
CA LEU A 13 -0.03 9.56 -15.06
C LEU A 13 0.80 9.38 -13.78
N ASN A 14 0.77 10.39 -12.92
CA ASN A 14 1.44 10.37 -11.62
C ASN A 14 0.51 9.79 -10.54
N TYR A 15 1.02 9.67 -9.32
CA TYR A 15 0.21 9.31 -8.15
C TYR A 15 -0.86 10.36 -7.88
N LEU A 16 -1.99 9.90 -7.37
CA LEU A 16 -3.11 10.76 -7.04
C LEU A 16 -2.89 11.42 -5.68
N ASP A 17 -3.53 12.56 -5.47
CA ASP A 17 -3.62 13.16 -4.14
C ASP A 17 -4.28 12.18 -3.16
N HIS A 18 -3.84 12.22 -1.91
CA HIS A 18 -4.27 11.30 -0.85
C HIS A 18 -5.79 11.15 -0.76
N ASP A 19 -6.51 12.27 -0.70
CA ASP A 19 -7.97 12.28 -0.54
C ASP A 19 -8.70 11.72 -1.77
N VAL A 20 -8.12 11.92 -2.96
CA VAL A 20 -8.67 11.40 -4.22
C VAL A 20 -8.52 9.87 -4.24
N GLU A 21 -7.34 9.36 -3.90
CA GLU A 21 -7.13 7.91 -3.82
C GLU A 21 -7.98 7.26 -2.72
N ALA A 22 -8.06 7.87 -1.54
CA ALA A 22 -8.91 7.39 -0.46
C ALA A 22 -10.39 7.34 -0.89
N GLY A 23 -10.86 8.34 -1.63
CA GLY A 23 -12.19 8.36 -2.23
C GLY A 23 -12.41 7.21 -3.22
N ILE A 24 -11.44 6.94 -4.09
CA ILE A 24 -11.49 5.83 -5.05
C ILE A 24 -11.51 4.48 -4.34
N VAL A 25 -10.67 4.28 -3.31
CA VAL A 25 -10.63 3.04 -2.54
C VAL A 25 -11.96 2.83 -1.84
N ALA A 26 -12.48 3.84 -1.15
CA ALA A 26 -13.77 3.74 -0.46
C ALA A 26 -14.92 3.41 -1.42
N ALA A 27 -14.93 3.96 -2.63
CA ALA A 27 -15.92 3.61 -3.65
C ALA A 27 -15.86 2.14 -4.09
N LYS A 28 -14.75 1.43 -3.81
CA LYS A 28 -14.56 0.00 -4.13
C LYS A 28 -14.78 -0.94 -2.94
N VAL A 29 -14.97 -0.40 -1.74
CA VAL A 29 -15.30 -1.15 -0.51
C VAL A 29 -16.50 -0.50 0.21
N PRO A 30 -17.73 -0.67 -0.31
CA PRO A 30 -18.94 -0.05 0.26
C PRO A 30 -19.24 -0.45 1.71
N GLU A 31 -18.63 -1.52 2.21
CA GLU A 31 -18.72 -1.99 3.60
C GLU A 31 -18.01 -1.06 4.59
N TRP A 32 -17.10 -0.20 4.13
CA TRP A 32 -16.25 0.68 4.94
C TRP A 32 -16.59 2.18 4.78
N GLN A 33 -17.87 2.48 4.59
CA GLN A 33 -18.36 3.87 4.46
C GLN A 33 -18.52 4.60 5.81
N ASP A 34 -18.44 3.88 6.92
CA ASP A 34 -18.47 4.48 8.26
C ASP A 34 -17.16 5.21 8.61
N ALA A 35 -17.18 5.97 9.71
CA ALA A 35 -16.03 6.76 10.12
C ALA A 35 -14.77 5.90 10.37
N ASP A 36 -14.94 4.67 10.85
CA ASP A 36 -13.83 3.77 11.14
C ASP A 36 -13.22 3.19 9.86
N GLY A 37 -14.06 2.75 8.93
CA GLY A 37 -13.67 2.31 7.61
C GLY A 37 -12.95 3.41 6.82
N ARG A 38 -13.48 4.64 6.85
CA ARG A 38 -12.83 5.79 6.20
C ARG A 38 -11.47 6.10 6.82
N ARG A 39 -11.32 6.00 8.15
CA ARG A 39 -10.02 6.15 8.83
C ARG A 39 -9.04 5.05 8.45
N ARG A 40 -9.49 3.79 8.37
CA ARG A 40 -8.66 2.66 7.91
C ARG A 40 -8.17 2.88 6.48
N ILE A 41 -9.06 3.31 5.58
CA ILE A 41 -8.69 3.59 4.18
C ILE A 41 -7.66 4.72 4.09
N ALA A 42 -7.84 5.81 4.84
CA ALA A 42 -6.85 6.89 4.90
C ALA A 42 -5.48 6.38 5.39
N ALA A 43 -5.47 5.52 6.41
CA ALA A 43 -4.24 4.89 6.87
C ALA A 43 -3.61 3.98 5.79
N MET A 44 -4.40 3.22 5.03
CA MET A 44 -3.90 2.40 3.92
C MET A 44 -3.24 3.24 2.82
N VAL A 45 -3.88 4.35 2.42
CA VAL A 45 -3.32 5.28 1.44
C VAL A 45 -2.04 5.92 1.98
N ARG A 46 -1.99 6.24 3.28
CA ARG A 46 -0.79 6.79 3.92
C ARG A 46 0.40 5.83 3.87
N VAL A 47 0.18 4.52 4.02
CA VAL A 47 1.23 3.51 3.81
C VAL A 47 1.71 3.56 2.36
N ALA A 48 0.78 3.60 1.40
CA ALA A 48 1.13 3.66 -0.03
C ALA A 48 1.93 4.92 -0.38
N ASP A 49 1.61 6.07 0.20
CA ASP A 49 2.35 7.32 0.02
C ASP A 49 3.79 7.21 0.54
N MET A 50 3.99 6.63 1.72
CA MET A 50 5.33 6.38 2.26
C MET A 50 6.12 5.39 1.37
N THR A 51 5.50 4.32 0.90
CA THR A 51 6.12 3.38 -0.05
C THR A 51 6.51 4.09 -1.36
N ARG A 52 5.68 4.97 -1.90
CA ARG A 52 6.01 5.73 -3.13
C ARG A 52 7.17 6.68 -2.93
N ASN A 53 7.20 7.38 -1.79
CA ASN A 53 8.32 8.25 -1.45
C ASN A 53 9.63 7.47 -1.31
N ALA A 54 9.61 6.34 -0.60
CA ALA A 54 10.77 5.46 -0.46
C ALA A 54 11.24 4.90 -1.81
N PHE A 55 10.30 4.52 -2.69
CA PHE A 55 10.62 4.07 -4.04
C PHE A 55 11.28 5.17 -4.89
N MET A 56 10.75 6.41 -4.83
CA MET A 56 11.34 7.56 -5.53
C MET A 56 12.75 7.89 -5.03
N ASN A 57 13.01 7.67 -3.74
CA ASN A 57 14.33 7.85 -3.13
C ASN A 57 15.31 6.70 -3.42
N GLY A 58 14.82 5.56 -3.92
CA GLY A 58 15.61 4.35 -4.13
C GLY A 58 15.82 3.49 -2.89
N ASP A 59 15.09 3.74 -1.80
CA ASP A 59 15.17 3.01 -0.53
C ASP A 59 14.53 1.62 -0.63
N ILE A 60 13.54 1.46 -1.51
CA ILE A 60 12.86 0.20 -1.80
C ILE A 60 12.63 0.02 -3.30
N SER A 61 12.48 -1.23 -3.73
CA SER A 61 12.31 -1.62 -5.13
C SER A 61 10.87 -1.91 -5.52
N THR A 62 9.97 -2.06 -4.55
CA THR A 62 8.55 -2.39 -4.78
C THR A 62 7.63 -1.24 -4.41
N VAL A 63 6.78 -0.80 -5.34
CA VAL A 63 5.86 0.34 -5.15
C VAL A 63 4.39 -0.10 -5.04
N MET A 64 3.61 0.62 -4.21
CA MET A 64 2.16 0.44 -4.11
C MET A 64 1.40 1.31 -5.11
N SER A 65 0.62 0.66 -5.98
CA SER A 65 -0.35 1.33 -6.85
C SER A 65 -1.71 1.49 -6.15
N PRO A 66 -2.60 2.39 -6.63
CA PRO A 66 -3.97 2.46 -6.12
C PRO A 66 -4.72 1.11 -6.19
N ARG A 67 -4.41 0.28 -7.20
CA ARG A 67 -4.96 -1.08 -7.31
C ARG A 67 -4.52 -1.95 -6.14
N THR A 68 -3.27 -1.84 -5.71
CA THR A 68 -2.76 -2.56 -4.54
C THR A 68 -3.53 -2.19 -3.28
N VAL A 69 -3.83 -0.90 -3.09
CA VAL A 69 -4.60 -0.41 -1.93
C VAL A 69 -6.04 -0.93 -1.96
N ILE A 70 -6.70 -0.92 -3.13
CA ILE A 70 -8.04 -1.50 -3.30
C ILE A 70 -8.04 -2.99 -2.95
N THR A 71 -7.10 -3.76 -3.50
CA THR A 71 -7.00 -5.21 -3.23
C THR A 71 -6.72 -5.47 -1.76
N TRP A 72 -5.91 -4.64 -1.10
CA TRP A 72 -5.66 -4.76 0.33
C TRP A 72 -6.92 -4.52 1.16
N ALA A 73 -7.68 -3.45 0.87
CA ALA A 73 -8.95 -3.16 1.54
C ALA A 73 -9.96 -4.30 1.38
N GLN A 74 -10.11 -4.84 0.17
CA GLN A 74 -10.99 -5.97 -0.10
C GLN A 74 -10.55 -7.24 0.63
N ASN A 75 -9.25 -7.54 0.65
CA ASN A 75 -8.71 -8.68 1.38
C ASN A 75 -8.95 -8.54 2.89
N ALA A 76 -8.82 -7.34 3.46
CA ALA A 76 -9.11 -7.12 4.87
C ALA A 76 -10.57 -7.43 5.21
N ILE A 77 -11.53 -7.10 4.33
CA ILE A 77 -12.94 -7.49 4.50
C ILE A 77 -13.10 -9.01 4.44
N ILE A 78 -12.45 -9.67 3.47
CA ILE A 78 -12.49 -11.14 3.33
C ILE A 78 -11.94 -11.83 4.59
N PHE A 79 -10.87 -11.30 5.18
CA PHE A 79 -10.25 -11.82 6.40
C PHE A 79 -10.89 -11.26 7.68
N ALA A 80 -12.21 -11.00 7.64
CA ALA A 80 -13.00 -10.59 8.81
C ALA A 80 -12.47 -9.35 9.54
N GLY A 81 -11.82 -8.44 8.83
CA GLY A 81 -11.25 -7.20 9.36
C GLY A 81 -9.78 -7.26 9.73
N ASP A 82 -9.07 -8.37 9.50
CA ASP A 82 -7.63 -8.47 9.74
C ASP A 82 -6.82 -7.70 8.66
N VAL A 83 -6.61 -6.41 8.94
CA VAL A 83 -5.88 -5.49 8.07
C VAL A 83 -4.40 -5.88 7.91
N GLY A 84 -3.78 -6.37 8.98
CA GLY A 84 -2.36 -6.74 9.01
C GLY A 84 -2.09 -7.99 8.16
N LEU A 85 -2.90 -9.04 8.31
CA LEU A 85 -2.83 -10.22 7.46
C LEU A 85 -3.06 -9.86 5.99
N ALA A 86 -4.09 -9.07 5.72
CA ALA A 86 -4.42 -8.63 4.37
C ALA A 86 -3.26 -7.84 3.73
N PHE A 87 -2.58 -6.98 4.49
CA PHE A 87 -1.43 -6.22 4.03
C PHE A 87 -0.29 -7.14 3.61
N ARG A 88 0.00 -8.13 4.45
CA ARG A 88 1.09 -9.09 4.23
C ARG A 88 0.90 -9.87 2.93
N LEU A 89 -0.30 -10.43 2.76
CA LEU A 89 -0.64 -11.22 1.57
C LEU A 89 -0.71 -10.37 0.31
N THR A 90 -1.15 -9.11 0.42
CA THR A 90 -1.31 -8.23 -0.74
C THR A 90 0.00 -7.62 -1.21
N PHE A 91 0.86 -7.22 -0.27
CA PHE A 91 2.03 -6.41 -0.56
C PHE A 91 3.32 -6.93 0.07
N LEU A 92 3.41 -7.00 1.41
CA LEU A 92 4.69 -7.23 2.10
C LEU A 92 5.43 -8.50 1.65
N ASN A 93 4.70 -9.60 1.40
CA ASN A 93 5.30 -10.87 0.97
C ASN A 93 5.95 -10.81 -0.42
N LYS A 94 5.60 -9.81 -1.23
CA LYS A 94 6.16 -9.58 -2.57
C LYS A 94 7.44 -8.73 -2.53
N CYS A 95 7.68 -8.04 -1.42
CA CYS A 95 8.84 -7.18 -1.23
C CYS A 95 10.09 -7.99 -0.87
N ASP A 96 11.25 -7.45 -1.23
CA ASP A 96 12.55 -7.99 -0.86
C ASP A 96 12.66 -8.11 0.67
N GLU A 97 13.24 -9.21 1.16
CA GLU A 97 13.34 -9.47 2.61
C GLU A 97 14.10 -8.35 3.35
N LEU A 98 15.08 -7.71 2.71
CA LEU A 98 15.85 -6.62 3.29
C LEU A 98 15.05 -5.32 3.43
N GLU A 99 14.01 -5.13 2.61
CA GLU A 99 13.14 -3.95 2.60
C GLU A 99 11.94 -4.09 3.56
N ARG A 100 11.59 -5.33 3.95
CA ARG A 100 10.42 -5.61 4.81
C ARG A 100 10.42 -4.86 6.15
N PRO A 101 11.55 -4.66 6.85
CA PRO A 101 11.56 -3.85 8.08
C PRO A 101 11.11 -2.40 7.83
N THR A 102 11.62 -1.77 6.77
CA THR A 102 11.23 -0.41 6.36
C THR A 102 9.74 -0.33 6.02
N ILE A 103 9.22 -1.33 5.29
CA ILE A 103 7.80 -1.38 4.92
C ILE A 103 6.91 -1.63 6.14
N ALA A 104 7.37 -2.45 7.10
CA ALA A 104 6.67 -2.68 8.36
C ALA A 104 6.64 -1.41 9.22
N GLU A 105 7.70 -0.61 9.20
CA GLU A 105 7.72 0.71 9.85
C GLU A 105 6.68 1.65 9.21
N PHE A 106 6.51 1.65 7.88
CA PHE A 106 5.46 2.43 7.23
C PHE A 106 4.06 2.01 7.69
N TYR A 107 3.82 0.70 7.82
CA TYR A 107 2.57 0.19 8.38
C TYR A 107 2.38 0.70 9.82
N GLN A 108 3.39 0.56 10.67
CA GLN A 108 3.35 0.98 12.07
C GLN A 108 3.11 2.49 12.22
N ARG A 109 3.75 3.33 11.40
CA ARG A 109 3.55 4.79 11.40
C ARG A 109 2.13 5.20 11.00
N ALA A 110 1.46 4.40 10.17
CA ALA A 110 0.10 4.69 9.69
C ALA A 110 -1.00 4.11 10.60
N PHE A 111 -0.79 2.90 11.14
CA PHE A 111 -1.79 2.17 11.93
C PHE A 111 -1.53 2.18 13.44
N GLY A 112 -0.31 2.49 13.88
CA GLY A 112 0.08 2.40 15.29
C GLY A 112 0.25 0.97 15.80
N GLU A 113 0.33 -0.01 14.90
CA GLU A 113 0.37 -1.44 15.22
C GLU A 113 1.57 -2.12 14.53
N ASP A 114 2.20 -3.06 15.23
CA ASP A 114 3.29 -3.87 14.67
C ASP A 114 2.74 -5.04 13.85
N LEU A 115 3.46 -5.41 12.77
CA LEU A 115 3.16 -6.61 12.01
C LEU A 115 3.82 -7.84 12.67
N PRO A 116 3.05 -8.88 13.06
CA PRO A 116 3.55 -9.97 13.90
C PRO A 116 4.74 -10.76 13.34
N GLU A 117 5.00 -10.71 12.02
CA GLU A 117 6.05 -11.50 11.36
C GLU A 117 7.09 -10.67 10.59
N ALA A 118 7.07 -9.34 10.70
CA ALA A 118 8.16 -8.52 10.13
C ALA A 118 9.47 -8.68 10.93
N ALA A 119 9.38 -9.12 12.19
CA ALA A 119 10.51 -9.24 13.12
C ALA A 119 11.22 -10.62 13.12
N THR A 120 10.75 -11.62 12.35
CA THR A 120 11.15 -13.02 12.57
C THR A 120 12.54 -13.41 12.04
N ARG A 121 13.40 -12.49 11.57
CA ARG A 121 14.75 -12.82 11.08
C ARG A 121 15.89 -11.88 11.51
N VAL A 122 15.79 -11.24 12.68
CA VAL A 122 17.00 -10.67 13.34
C VAL A 122 17.17 -11.30 14.73
N LYS A 123 17.52 -12.58 14.74
CA LYS A 123 18.33 -13.15 15.81
C LYS A 123 19.61 -13.66 15.17
N VAL A 124 20.53 -12.74 14.93
CA VAL A 124 21.95 -13.09 14.74
C VAL A 124 22.47 -13.42 16.13
N GLY A 125 23.01 -14.63 16.29
CA GLY A 125 23.65 -15.09 17.52
C GLY A 125 24.96 -14.38 17.80
#